data_AF-A0A2D7VYB7-F1
#
_entry.id   AF-A0A2D7VYB7-F1
#
_cell.length_a   1.000
_cell.length_b   1.000
_cell.length_c   1.000
_cell.angle_alpha   90.00
_cell.angle_beta   90.00
_cell.angle_gamma   90.00
#
_symmetry.space_group_name_H-M   'P 1'
#
loop_
_entity.id
_entity.type
_entity.pdbx_description
1 polymer ?
#
loop_
_entity_poly.entity_id
_entity_poly.type
_entity_poly.pdbx_seq_one_letter_code
_entity_poly.pdbx_strand_id
1 'polypeptide(L)' 'MARKVPKTKSGTPKKYISGAKNPKKKEQEIRSTAKKYKRGEYIDIQEVSRSRAEQAKKKTNKRKSKSNAKKKSRK' A
#
# COMPACT_ATOMS: atom_id res chain seq x y z
N MET A 1 -4.75 -20.98 23.06
CA MET A 1 -5.72 -20.54 22.01
C MET A 1 -5.03 -19.61 21.03
N ALA A 2 -5.15 -19.85 19.71
CA ALA A 2 -4.59 -18.95 18.70
C ALA A 2 -5.39 -17.64 18.64
N ARG A 3 -4.70 -16.49 18.62
CA ARG A 3 -5.34 -15.18 18.46
C ARG A 3 -5.95 -15.04 17.07
N LYS A 4 -7.25 -14.70 16.99
CA LYS A 4 -7.95 -14.50 15.72
C LYS A 4 -7.40 -13.27 14.99
N VAL A 5 -6.94 -13.45 13.75
CA VAL A 5 -6.43 -12.35 12.92
C VAL A 5 -7.60 -11.50 12.43
N PRO A 6 -7.58 -10.18 12.63
CA PRO A 6 -8.62 -9.30 12.13
C PRO A 6 -8.55 -9.21 10.60
N LYS A 7 -9.69 -9.45 9.95
CA LYS A 7 -9.86 -9.43 8.49
C LYS A 7 -10.81 -8.32 8.08
N THR A 8 -10.80 -7.98 6.79
CA THR A 8 -11.83 -7.17 6.15
C THR A 8 -13.06 -8.01 5.84
N LYS A 9 -14.15 -7.35 5.42
CA LYS A 9 -15.37 -8.02 4.94
C LYS A 9 -15.08 -9.01 3.80
N SER A 10 -14.10 -8.66 2.97
CA SER A 10 -13.60 -9.46 1.86
C SER A 10 -12.70 -10.64 2.26
N GLY A 11 -12.34 -10.76 3.54
CA GLY A 11 -11.50 -11.85 4.07
C GLY A 11 -9.99 -11.59 4.05
N THR A 12 -9.54 -10.41 3.61
CA THR A 12 -8.11 -10.06 3.58
C THR A 12 -7.65 -9.58 4.97
N PRO A 13 -6.50 -10.05 5.49
CA PRO A 13 -5.99 -9.58 6.78
C PRO A 13 -5.72 -8.07 6.79
N LYS A 14 -6.16 -7.36 7.84
CA LYS A 14 -6.04 -5.89 7.91
C LYS A 14 -4.58 -5.41 7.83
N LYS A 15 -3.62 -6.21 8.30
CA LYS A 15 -2.17 -5.92 8.24
C LYS A 15 -1.67 -5.54 6.84
N TYR A 16 -2.23 -6.14 5.79
CA TYR A 16 -1.77 -5.92 4.41
C TYR A 16 -2.49 -4.76 3.70
N ILE A 17 -3.48 -4.19 4.36
CA ILE A 17 -4.31 -3.09 3.85
C ILE A 17 -3.99 -1.80 4.62
N SER A 18 -3.66 -1.92 5.90
CA SER A 18 -3.27 -0.80 6.75
C SER A 18 -2.10 -0.02 6.13
N GLY A 19 -2.26 1.30 6.00
CA GLY A 19 -1.25 2.19 5.43
C GLY A 19 -1.27 2.34 3.91
N ALA A 20 -2.10 1.56 3.19
CA ALA A 20 -2.27 1.75 1.75
C ALA A 20 -3.03 3.05 1.44
N LYS A 21 -2.56 3.79 0.42
CA LYS A 21 -3.22 5.02 -0.05
C LYS A 21 -4.66 4.78 -0.51
N ASN A 22 -4.90 3.63 -1.15
CA ASN A 22 -6.23 3.20 -1.54
C ASN A 22 -6.45 1.74 -1.09
N PRO A 23 -7.03 1.52 0.11
CA PRO A 23 -7.14 0.20 0.71
C PRO A 23 -8.02 -0.77 -0.11
N LYS A 24 -9.06 -0.26 -0.80
CA LYS A 24 -9.94 -1.07 -1.65
C LYS A 24 -9.19 -1.63 -2.86
N LYS A 25 -8.43 -0.79 -3.57
CA LYS A 25 -7.61 -1.22 -4.71
C LYS A 25 -6.53 -2.22 -4.26
N LYS A 26 -5.90 -1.97 -3.11
CA LYS A 26 -4.89 -2.89 -2.56
C LYS A 26 -5.48 -4.26 -2.23
N GLU A 27 -6.67 -4.29 -1.66
CA GLU A 27 -7.40 -5.52 -1.39
C GLU A 27 -7.74 -6.28 -2.67
N GLN A 28 -8.17 -5.59 -3.74
CA GLN A 28 -8.46 -6.20 -5.03
C GLN A 28 -7.20 -6.82 -5.66
N GLU A 29 -6.07 -6.11 -5.63
CA GLU A 29 -4.77 -6.63 -6.09
C GLU A 29 -4.42 -7.93 -5.34
N ILE A 30 -4.44 -7.90 -4.00
CA ILE A 30 -4.12 -9.06 -3.16
C ILE A 30 -5.03 -10.25 -3.49
N ARG A 31 -6.34 -10.03 -3.65
CA ARG A 31 -7.28 -11.10 -3.98
C ARG A 31 -7.10 -11.63 -5.39
N SER A 32 -6.80 -10.77 -6.37
CA SER A 32 -6.51 -11.17 -7.74
C SER A 32 -5.25 -12.05 -7.79
N THR A 33 -4.16 -11.59 -7.17
CA THR A 33 -2.92 -12.37 -7.07
C THR A 33 -3.13 -13.70 -6.34
N ALA A 34 -3.89 -13.70 -5.23
CA ALA A 34 -4.21 -14.94 -4.51
C ALA A 34 -5.02 -15.94 -5.37
N LYS A 35 -5.95 -15.44 -6.21
CA LYS A 35 -6.70 -16.30 -7.15
C LYS A 35 -5.78 -16.91 -8.21
N LYS A 36 -4.86 -16.12 -8.78
CA LYS A 36 -3.87 -16.61 -9.75
C LYS A 36 -3.00 -17.71 -9.14
N TYR A 37 -2.48 -17.49 -7.92
CA TYR A 37 -1.73 -18.52 -7.19
C TYR A 37 -2.55 -19.79 -7.00
N LYS A 38 -3.83 -19.67 -6.61
CA LYS A 38 -4.71 -20.83 -6.43
C LYS A 38 -4.93 -21.61 -7.73
N ARG A 39 -4.96 -20.93 -8.87
CA ARG A 39 -5.15 -21.54 -10.19
C ARG A 39 -3.86 -22.06 -10.83
N GLY A 40 -2.70 -21.72 -10.26
CA GLY A 40 -1.40 -22.00 -10.89
C GLY A 40 -1.11 -21.14 -12.12
N GLU A 41 -1.80 -20.02 -12.28
CA GLU A 41 -1.55 -19.08 -13.38
C GLU A 41 -0.22 -18.33 -13.16
N TYR A 42 0.46 -17.97 -14.24
CA TYR A 42 1.65 -17.14 -14.17
C TYR A 42 1.33 -15.76 -13.56
N ILE A 43 2.21 -15.32 -12.67
CA ILE A 43 2.12 -14.03 -12.00
C ILE A 43 3.40 -13.26 -12.31
N ASP A 44 3.26 -12.10 -12.91
CA ASP A 44 4.37 -11.16 -13.01
C ASP A 44 4.64 -10.54 -11.62
N ILE A 45 5.60 -11.12 -10.91
CA ILE A 45 6.01 -10.67 -9.57
C ILE A 45 6.66 -9.28 -9.64
N GLN A 46 7.36 -8.98 -10.73
CA GLN A 46 8.06 -7.70 -10.89
C GLN A 46 7.07 -6.57 -11.05
N GLU A 47 6.01 -6.76 -11.84
CA GLU A 47 4.93 -5.79 -11.98
C GLU A 47 4.23 -5.53 -10.64
N VAL A 48 3.89 -6.58 -9.90
CA VAL A 48 3.26 -6.45 -8.56
C VAL A 48 4.18 -5.69 -7.60
N SER A 49 5.49 -5.95 -7.64
CA SER A 49 6.49 -5.26 -6.82
C SER A 49 6.59 -3.76 -7.19
N ARG A 50 6.63 -3.44 -8.49
CA ARG A 50 6.64 -2.05 -8.99
C ARG A 50 5.41 -1.28 -8.54
N SER A 51 4.22 -1.85 -8.74
CA SER A 51 2.96 -1.26 -8.29
C SER A 51 2.98 -0.97 -6.79
N ARG A 52 3.49 -1.90 -5.97
CA ARG A 52 3.65 -1.72 -4.52
C ARG A 52 4.63 -0.61 -4.16
N ALA A 53 5.77 -0.55 -4.85
CA ALA A 53 6.80 0.46 -4.63
C ALA A 53 6.27 1.86 -4.95
N GLU A 54 5.51 2.02 -6.04
CA GLU A 54 4.88 3.30 -6.40
C GLU A 54 3.89 3.79 -5.35
N GLN A 55 3.11 2.89 -4.74
CA GLN A 55 2.22 3.25 -3.64
C GLN A 55 2.98 3.70 -2.38
N ALA A 56 4.19 3.19 -2.16
CA ALA A 56 5.03 3.54 -1.01
C ALA A 56 5.76 4.88 -1.16
N LYS A 57 5.90 5.41 -2.39
CA LYS A 57 6.53 6.71 -2.65
C LYS A 57 5.68 7.85 -2.06
N LYS A 58 5.91 8.19 -0.78
CA LYS A 58 5.36 9.41 -0.17
C LYS A 58 5.97 10.64 -0.84
N LYS A 59 5.10 11.60 -1.18
CA LYS A 59 5.45 13.01 -1.34
C LYS A 59 6.14 13.49 -0.06
N THR A 60 7.45 13.68 -0.08
CA THR A 60 8.23 14.30 1.00
C THR A 60 7.94 15.82 1.13
N ASN A 61 7.02 16.38 0.35
CA ASN A 61 6.79 17.83 0.27
C ASN A 61 6.30 18.52 1.56
N LYS A 62 5.84 17.78 2.59
CA LYS A 62 5.36 18.45 3.82
C LYS A 62 6.48 18.99 4.72
N ARG A 63 7.72 18.49 4.62
CA ARG A 63 8.87 19.04 5.37
C ARG A 63 9.61 20.15 4.62
N LYS A 64 9.62 20.13 3.28
CA LYS A 64 10.27 21.17 2.47
C LYS A 64 9.52 22.49 2.47
N SER A 65 8.17 22.47 2.52
CA SER A 65 7.36 23.70 2.53
C SER A 65 7.51 24.53 3.81
N LYS A 66 7.68 23.91 4.99
CA LYS A 66 7.94 24.64 6.25
C LYS A 66 9.32 25.31 6.27
N SER A 67 10.34 24.66 5.68
CA SER A 67 11.69 25.24 5.59
C SER A 67 11.76 26.44 4.65
N ASN A 68 11.04 26.40 3.52
CA ASN A 68 10.98 27.52 2.57
C ASN A 68 10.14 28.70 3.09
N ALA A 69 9.05 28.43 3.82
CA ALA A 69 8.25 29.47 4.48
C ALA A 69 9.06 30.24 5.53
N LYS A 70 9.85 29.54 6.36
CA LYS A 70 10.73 30.15 7.38
C LYS A 70 11.92 30.92 6.79
N LYS A 71 12.38 30.54 5.58
CA LYS A 71 13.46 31.26 4.87
C LYS A 71 12.97 32.56 4.23
N LYS A 72 11.72 32.61 3.76
CA LYS A 72 11.10 33.83 3.19
C LYS A 72 10.71 34.86 4.25
N SER A 73 10.38 34.45 5.48
CA SER A 73 10.02 35.38 6.56
C SER A 73 11.22 35.98 7.30
N ARG A 74 12.45 35.65 6.90
CA ARG A 74 13.71 36.08 7.51
C ARG A 74 14.55 36.97 6.56
N LYS A 75 14.01 37.31 5.39
CA LYS A 75 14.58 38.23 4.41
C LYS A 75 13.61 39.40 4.27
#